data_AF-A0A835G3K0-F1
#
_entry.id   AF-A0A835G3K0-F1
#
_cell.length_a   1.000
_cell.length_b   1.000
_cell.length_c   1.000
_cell.angle_alpha   90.00
_cell.angle_beta   90.00
_cell.angle_gamma   90.00
#
_symmetry.space_group_name_H-M   'P 1'
#
loop_
_entity.id
_entity.type
_entity.pdbx_description
1 polymer ?
#
loop_
_entity_poly.entity_id
_entity_poly.type
_entity_poly.pdbx_seq_one_letter_code
_entity_poly.pdbx_strand_id
1 'polypeptide(L)'
;LSYGLAEDNRTAVDKWQADGIVLSDEANTNINMSMIPIKSKDQVEAKEKAVLGQTAGVIQLDKKGSEKINVSFFGINKNEFLMPNIVEGKAFTNENEAVVDKSLNKENGIQLGDTIKLASNDKKIKVVGFTDNAKFNVSPVLLKAIEFLTVDKQFLDGDTTIEALKPTNVSVEKGQFVAVIGPSGSGKSTFLTLAGGLQTPTNGEVKINDEAFSQENEKQRSKIRFAEIGFILQASNLVPFLTVEKQLYLVDKVQKAKADVDKVNELLTQLGIEHLKKKYPDEISGGERQRVAIARALYNDPSIILADEPTASLDSDRAFEVVKILAKETKEKNKATIMVTHDQRLIDYCDEVFIMKDGVLEKQTS
;
A
#
# COMPACT_ATOMS: atom_id res chain seq x y z
N LEU A 1 -10.01 16.43 -17.11
CA LEU A 1 -11.16 16.95 -16.33
C LEU A 1 -10.72 17.90 -15.22
N SER A 2 -9.94 17.43 -14.24
CA SER A 2 -9.49 18.18 -13.05
C SER A 2 -8.96 19.60 -13.30
N TYR A 3 -8.29 19.85 -14.44
CA TYR A 3 -7.87 21.19 -14.88
C TYR A 3 -9.02 22.23 -14.83
N GLY A 4 -10.12 22.00 -15.54
CA GLY A 4 -11.24 22.95 -15.59
C GLY A 4 -12.05 22.98 -14.30
N LEU A 5 -12.21 21.81 -13.64
CA LEU A 5 -12.91 21.68 -12.36
C LEU A 5 -12.28 22.51 -11.23
N ALA A 6 -10.98 22.85 -11.32
CA ALA A 6 -10.28 23.71 -10.38
C ALA A 6 -10.31 25.20 -10.77
N GLU A 7 -10.33 25.53 -12.07
CA GLU A 7 -10.27 26.91 -12.57
C GLU A 7 -11.62 27.64 -12.35
N ASP A 8 -12.76 26.99 -12.61
CA ASP A 8 -14.10 27.58 -12.47
C ASP A 8 -14.56 27.77 -11.00
N ASN A 9 -13.93 27.08 -10.04
CA ASN A 9 -14.52 26.78 -8.73
C ASN A 9 -13.95 27.57 -7.55
N ARG A 10 -13.10 28.57 -7.80
CA ARG A 10 -12.44 29.40 -6.77
C ARG A 10 -13.43 29.99 -5.75
N THR A 11 -14.63 30.35 -6.20
CA THR A 11 -15.74 30.92 -5.40
C THR A 11 -16.35 29.94 -4.38
N ALA A 12 -16.21 28.63 -4.59
CA ALA A 12 -16.80 27.62 -3.70
C ALA A 12 -15.93 27.34 -2.46
N VAL A 13 -14.59 27.46 -2.59
CA VAL A 13 -13.65 27.24 -1.47
C VAL A 13 -13.93 28.22 -0.32
N ASP A 14 -13.97 29.52 -0.62
CA ASP A 14 -14.26 30.58 0.35
C ASP A 14 -15.66 30.45 0.99
N LYS A 15 -16.62 29.89 0.24
CA LYS A 15 -18.02 29.82 0.65
C LYS A 15 -18.35 28.58 1.48
N TRP A 16 -17.69 27.44 1.21
CA TRP A 16 -18.02 26.13 1.79
C TRP A 16 -16.91 25.53 2.69
N GLN A 17 -15.76 26.21 2.85
CA GLN A 17 -14.63 25.76 3.69
C GLN A 17 -14.07 24.38 3.30
N ALA A 18 -13.98 24.10 1.99
CA ALA A 18 -13.42 22.85 1.48
C ALA A 18 -11.88 22.84 1.57
N ASP A 19 -11.32 21.83 2.21
CA ASP A 19 -9.88 21.59 2.43
C ASP A 19 -9.28 20.52 1.49
N GLY A 20 -10.08 20.04 0.52
CA GLY A 20 -9.66 19.07 -0.50
C GLY A 20 -10.63 19.03 -1.69
N ILE A 21 -10.39 18.12 -2.63
CA ILE A 21 -11.35 17.75 -3.69
C ILE A 21 -11.59 16.25 -3.58
N VAL A 22 -12.87 15.84 -3.56
CA VAL A 22 -13.28 14.43 -3.49
C VAL A 22 -13.91 14.08 -4.84
N LEU A 23 -13.26 13.21 -5.60
CA LEU A 23 -13.74 12.76 -6.89
C LEU A 23 -14.40 11.38 -6.74
N SER A 24 -15.68 11.29 -7.09
CA SER A 24 -16.39 10.03 -7.30
C SER A 24 -16.70 9.80 -8.78
N ASP A 25 -16.94 8.55 -9.14
CA ASP A 25 -17.37 8.14 -10.48
C ASP A 25 -18.67 8.85 -10.90
N GLU A 26 -19.61 9.06 -9.98
CA GLU A 26 -20.88 9.75 -10.21
C GLU A 26 -20.76 11.29 -10.33
N ALA A 27 -19.86 11.92 -9.58
CA ALA A 27 -19.66 13.38 -9.58
C ALA A 27 -19.20 13.92 -10.95
N ASN A 28 -18.66 13.07 -11.83
CA ASN A 28 -18.35 13.42 -13.22
C ASN A 28 -19.58 13.90 -14.02
N THR A 29 -20.81 13.62 -13.56
CA THR A 29 -22.05 14.08 -14.20
C THR A 29 -22.63 15.36 -13.59
N ASN A 30 -22.17 15.80 -12.41
CA ASN A 30 -22.75 16.94 -11.70
C ASN A 30 -21.68 17.73 -10.91
N ILE A 31 -21.10 18.73 -11.58
CA ILE A 31 -19.89 19.48 -11.20
C ILE A 31 -19.89 20.01 -9.75
N ASN A 32 -21.05 20.35 -9.20
CA ASN A 32 -21.18 20.92 -7.85
C ASN A 32 -20.97 19.90 -6.71
N MET A 33 -20.93 18.60 -6.98
CA MET A 33 -20.82 17.56 -5.93
C MET A 33 -19.37 17.16 -5.60
N SER A 34 -18.39 17.55 -6.43
CA SER A 34 -16.97 17.16 -6.31
C SER A 34 -16.18 17.92 -5.22
N MET A 35 -16.79 18.94 -4.61
CA MET A 35 -16.13 19.97 -3.80
C MET A 35 -16.69 19.96 -2.37
N ILE A 36 -16.18 19.05 -1.56
CA ILE A 36 -16.52 18.92 -0.14
C ILE A 36 -15.25 18.86 0.73
N PRO A 37 -15.33 19.23 2.03
CA PRO A 37 -14.23 19.00 2.94
C PRO A 37 -13.82 17.52 3.02
N ILE A 38 -12.54 17.21 3.23
CA ILE A 38 -12.01 15.84 3.27
C ILE A 38 -12.70 15.01 4.37
N LYS A 39 -13.00 15.64 5.51
CA LYS A 39 -13.81 15.10 6.63
C LYS A 39 -15.25 14.67 6.25
N SER A 40 -15.75 15.02 5.06
CA SER A 40 -17.07 14.64 4.55
C SER A 40 -17.02 13.57 3.46
N LYS A 41 -15.83 13.07 3.08
CA LYS A 41 -15.61 12.01 2.07
C LYS A 41 -16.54 10.79 2.23
N ASP A 42 -16.87 10.44 3.47
CA ASP A 42 -17.63 9.22 3.80
C ASP A 42 -19.15 9.43 3.74
N GLN A 43 -19.61 10.68 3.56
CA GLN A 43 -21.03 11.02 3.31
C GLN A 43 -21.41 10.96 1.83
N VAL A 44 -20.43 10.75 0.93
CA VAL A 44 -20.66 10.48 -0.49
C VAL A 44 -20.74 8.97 -0.69
N GLU A 45 -21.84 8.46 -1.23
CA GLU A 45 -21.89 7.09 -1.76
C GLU A 45 -21.29 7.09 -3.18
N ALA A 46 -20.42 6.11 -3.47
CA ALA A 46 -19.66 5.98 -4.71
C ALA A 46 -18.96 4.62 -4.73
N LYS A 47 -18.60 4.09 -5.92
CA LYS A 47 -17.77 2.87 -6.00
C LYS A 47 -16.30 3.16 -5.80
N GLU A 48 -15.79 4.23 -6.40
CA GLU A 48 -14.40 4.64 -6.28
C GLU A 48 -14.30 6.09 -5.79
N LYS A 49 -13.31 6.37 -4.94
CA LYS A 49 -13.12 7.69 -4.30
C LYS A 49 -11.65 8.10 -4.34
N ALA A 50 -11.32 9.05 -5.21
CA ALA A 50 -10.01 9.70 -5.19
C ALA A 50 -10.05 10.99 -4.35
N VAL A 51 -8.98 11.25 -3.60
CA VAL A 51 -8.81 12.49 -2.80
C VAL A 51 -7.60 13.23 -3.34
N LEU A 52 -7.80 14.49 -3.73
CA LEU A 52 -6.70 15.41 -4.06
C LEU A 52 -6.42 16.29 -2.85
N GLY A 53 -5.24 16.09 -2.24
CA GLY A 53 -4.74 16.98 -1.20
C GLY A 53 -4.42 18.35 -1.80
N GLN A 54 -5.14 19.39 -1.36
CA GLN A 54 -4.76 20.76 -1.70
C GLN A 54 -3.53 21.18 -0.88
N THR A 55 -2.64 21.95 -1.49
CA THR A 55 -1.66 22.74 -0.73
C THR A 55 -2.36 23.65 0.25
N ALA A 56 -1.80 23.84 1.44
CA ALA A 56 -2.25 24.88 2.34
C ALA A 56 -2.11 26.24 1.64
N GLY A 57 -3.23 26.79 1.18
CA GLY A 57 -3.25 28.02 0.37
C GLY A 57 -2.74 29.26 1.10
N VAL A 58 -2.36 29.14 2.38
CA VAL A 58 -1.84 30.21 3.25
C VAL A 58 -0.67 29.69 4.09
N ILE A 59 0.44 30.43 4.12
CA ILE A 59 1.57 30.24 5.05
C ILE A 59 1.80 31.49 5.92
N GLN A 60 2.67 31.35 6.93
CA GLN A 60 3.22 32.47 7.68
C GLN A 60 4.75 32.34 7.79
N LEU A 61 5.49 33.44 7.62
CA LEU A 61 6.93 33.47 7.83
C LEU A 61 7.24 33.36 9.33
N ASP A 62 8.29 32.62 9.72
CA ASP A 62 8.70 32.42 11.12
C ASP A 62 9.44 33.66 11.71
N LYS A 63 8.82 34.83 11.55
CA LYS A 63 9.31 36.17 11.89
C LYS A 63 8.17 36.90 12.64
N LYS A 64 8.45 37.56 13.77
CA LYS A 64 7.40 38.18 14.62
C LYS A 64 6.57 39.21 13.82
N GLY A 65 5.26 39.01 13.77
CA GLY A 65 4.31 39.95 13.15
C GLY A 65 4.15 39.82 11.64
N SER A 66 4.62 38.73 11.02
CA SER A 66 4.44 38.44 9.60
C SER A 66 2.96 38.23 9.22
N GLU A 67 2.57 38.72 8.03
CA GLU A 67 1.23 38.51 7.48
C GLU A 67 1.03 37.08 6.94
N LYS A 68 -0.22 36.75 6.63
CA LYS A 68 -0.62 35.51 5.98
C LYS A 68 -0.45 35.65 4.47
N ILE A 69 0.39 34.79 3.88
CA ILE A 69 0.79 34.86 2.46
C ILE A 69 0.14 33.69 1.70
N ASN A 70 -0.46 33.95 0.54
CA ASN A 70 -1.03 32.90 -0.32
C ASN A 70 0.05 32.21 -1.15
N VAL A 71 0.11 30.88 -1.16
CA VAL A 71 1.26 30.11 -1.70
C VAL A 71 0.86 28.81 -2.42
N SER A 72 1.52 28.55 -3.55
CA SER A 72 1.68 27.20 -4.14
C SER A 72 3.01 26.60 -3.71
N PHE A 73 3.02 25.33 -3.27
CA PHE A 73 4.23 24.58 -2.93
C PHE A 73 4.15 23.15 -3.44
N PHE A 74 5.14 22.72 -4.23
CA PHE A 74 5.02 21.47 -4.99
C PHE A 74 5.27 20.20 -4.18
N GLY A 75 5.83 20.29 -2.97
CA GLY A 75 5.69 19.17 -2.07
C GLY A 75 6.53 19.12 -0.82
N ILE A 76 6.40 17.94 -0.21
CA ILE A 76 6.89 17.55 1.11
C ILE A 76 7.54 16.16 0.97
N ASN A 77 6.77 15.13 0.59
CA ASN A 77 7.31 13.78 0.38
C ASN A 77 7.82 13.61 -1.06
N LYS A 78 9.10 13.24 -1.22
CA LYS A 78 9.74 13.06 -2.53
C LYS A 78 9.21 11.83 -3.29
N ASN A 79 8.87 10.76 -2.59
CA ASN A 79 8.43 9.51 -3.21
C ASN A 79 6.97 9.59 -3.72
N GLU A 80 6.28 10.69 -3.43
CA GLU A 80 4.92 10.98 -3.88
C GLU A 80 4.93 11.94 -5.09
N PHE A 81 5.20 13.23 -4.90
CA PHE A 81 4.82 14.29 -5.86
C PHE A 81 5.70 14.35 -7.13
N LEU A 82 5.08 14.56 -8.31
CA LEU A 82 5.77 14.77 -9.58
C LEU A 82 6.61 16.07 -9.58
N MET A 83 7.86 15.98 -10.03
CA MET A 83 8.83 17.07 -9.91
C MET A 83 8.59 18.22 -10.92
N PRO A 84 8.43 19.49 -10.48
CA PRO A 84 8.44 20.64 -11.38
C PRO A 84 9.86 20.98 -11.86
N ASN A 85 9.99 21.78 -12.93
CA ASN A 85 11.29 22.23 -13.42
C ASN A 85 11.86 23.34 -12.52
N ILE A 86 12.96 23.04 -11.83
CA ILE A 86 13.58 23.95 -10.85
C ILE A 86 14.45 24.98 -11.57
N VAL A 87 14.12 26.25 -11.38
CA VAL A 87 14.79 27.40 -12.01
C VAL A 87 15.79 28.09 -11.09
N GLU A 88 15.81 27.74 -9.81
CA GLU A 88 16.77 28.25 -8.81
C GLU A 88 16.85 27.30 -7.60
N GLY A 89 18.02 27.11 -7.00
CA GLY A 89 18.19 26.21 -5.85
C GLY A 89 18.25 24.73 -6.24
N LYS A 90 17.67 23.86 -5.40
CA LYS A 90 17.71 22.39 -5.55
C LYS A 90 16.35 21.72 -5.35
N ALA A 91 16.28 20.44 -5.72
CA ALA A 91 15.17 19.56 -5.34
C ALA A 91 15.01 19.45 -3.82
N PHE A 92 13.76 19.35 -3.36
CA PHE A 92 13.45 18.90 -2.00
C PHE A 92 13.82 17.42 -1.87
N THR A 93 14.49 17.05 -0.78
CA THR A 93 14.98 15.67 -0.57
C THR A 93 14.29 14.95 0.59
N ASN A 94 13.47 15.65 1.37
CA ASN A 94 12.82 15.14 2.57
C ASN A 94 11.61 16.02 2.95
N GLU A 95 10.76 15.50 3.85
CA GLU A 95 9.50 16.11 4.29
C GLU A 95 9.60 17.44 5.07
N ASN A 96 10.79 17.99 5.27
CA ASN A 96 11.00 19.31 5.88
C ASN A 96 11.64 20.31 4.90
N GLU A 97 11.69 19.97 3.60
CA GLU A 97 12.09 20.84 2.50
C GLU A 97 10.94 21.04 1.51
N ALA A 98 10.87 22.21 0.87
CA ALA A 98 9.91 22.49 -0.20
C ALA A 98 10.52 23.30 -1.36
N VAL A 99 9.92 23.12 -2.54
CA VAL A 99 10.09 23.96 -3.72
C VAL A 99 8.83 24.81 -3.91
N VAL A 100 9.00 26.12 -4.05
CA VAL A 100 7.91 27.12 -4.06
C VAL A 100 7.97 27.98 -5.35
N ASP A 101 6.94 28.81 -5.60
CA ASP A 101 6.96 29.69 -6.79
C ASP A 101 7.93 30.87 -6.66
N LYS A 102 8.57 31.23 -7.77
CA LYS A 102 9.53 32.34 -7.86
C LYS A 102 8.91 33.73 -7.66
N SER A 103 7.60 33.90 -7.83
CA SER A 103 6.86 35.12 -7.45
C SER A 103 7.08 35.49 -5.99
N LEU A 104 7.08 34.52 -5.08
CA LEU A 104 7.14 34.73 -3.62
C LEU A 104 8.47 35.33 -3.15
N ASN A 105 9.54 35.12 -3.91
CA ASN A 105 10.83 35.79 -3.73
C ASN A 105 10.69 37.30 -4.02
N LYS A 106 9.97 37.67 -5.09
CA LYS A 106 9.75 39.07 -5.51
C LYS A 106 8.68 39.80 -4.69
N GLU A 107 7.60 39.11 -4.32
CA GLU A 107 6.40 39.69 -3.71
C GLU A 107 6.45 39.67 -2.18
N ASN A 108 7.11 38.67 -1.58
CA ASN A 108 7.17 38.49 -0.11
C ASN A 108 8.60 38.36 0.44
N GLY A 109 9.63 38.51 -0.40
CA GLY A 109 11.03 38.49 0.02
C GLY A 109 11.53 37.14 0.53
N ILE A 110 10.87 36.03 0.17
CA ILE A 110 11.25 34.68 0.59
C ILE A 110 12.54 34.26 -0.12
N GLN A 111 13.54 33.78 0.64
CA GLN A 111 14.85 33.39 0.10
C GLN A 111 15.13 31.89 0.24
N LEU A 112 16.08 31.37 -0.54
CA LEU A 112 16.58 30.01 -0.36
C LEU A 112 17.16 29.86 1.06
N GLY A 113 16.63 28.92 1.82
CA GLY A 113 17.00 28.66 3.20
C GLY A 113 16.11 29.29 4.26
N ASP A 114 15.15 30.16 3.90
CA ASP A 114 14.11 30.62 4.84
C ASP A 114 13.28 29.44 5.37
N THR A 115 12.86 29.55 6.63
CA THR A 115 11.92 28.63 7.27
C THR A 115 10.51 29.24 7.26
N ILE A 116 9.58 28.56 6.62
CA ILE A 116 8.15 28.91 6.57
C ILE A 116 7.36 28.02 7.53
N LYS A 117 6.25 28.53 8.06
CA LYS A 117 5.34 27.80 8.95
C LYS A 117 3.99 27.58 8.24
N LEU A 118 3.51 26.34 8.19
CA LEU A 118 2.19 26.02 7.67
C LEU A 118 1.11 26.52 8.63
N ALA A 119 0.14 27.28 8.11
CA ALA A 119 -0.91 27.90 8.91
C ALA A 119 -1.99 26.91 9.41
N SER A 120 -1.94 25.65 8.97
CA SER A 120 -2.95 24.60 9.25
C SER A 120 -2.54 23.58 10.32
N ASN A 121 -1.23 23.33 10.52
CA ASN A 121 -0.74 22.26 11.41
C ASN A 121 0.59 22.58 12.11
N ASP A 122 1.00 23.85 12.14
CA ASP A 122 2.21 24.36 12.79
C ASP A 122 3.57 23.82 12.29
N LYS A 123 3.60 22.91 11.31
CA LYS A 123 4.83 22.35 10.74
C LYS A 123 5.72 23.44 10.13
N LYS A 124 7.02 23.35 10.40
CA LYS A 124 8.06 24.23 9.84
C LYS A 124 8.77 23.53 8.67
N ILE A 125 8.94 24.24 7.57
CA ILE A 125 9.49 23.72 6.31
C ILE A 125 10.53 24.71 5.78
N LYS A 126 11.64 24.20 5.23
CA LYS A 126 12.72 25.01 4.64
C LYS A 126 12.52 25.15 3.14
N VAL A 127 12.58 26.38 2.63
CA VAL A 127 12.57 26.64 1.17
C VAL A 127 13.94 26.26 0.60
N VAL A 128 14.00 25.36 -0.38
CA VAL A 128 15.28 24.88 -0.96
C VAL A 128 15.39 25.02 -2.48
N GLY A 129 14.29 25.35 -3.16
CA GLY A 129 14.30 25.68 -4.58
C GLY A 129 13.11 26.52 -4.99
N PHE A 130 13.21 27.14 -6.16
CA PHE A 130 12.12 27.85 -6.83
C PHE A 130 11.80 27.20 -8.18
N THR A 131 10.52 27.19 -8.53
CA THR A 131 10.02 26.93 -9.89
C THR A 131 9.33 28.18 -10.43
N ASP A 132 9.31 28.33 -11.75
CA ASP A 132 8.43 29.30 -12.40
C ASP A 132 7.05 28.66 -12.66
N ASN A 133 5.99 29.47 -12.64
CA ASN A 133 4.62 29.10 -13.01
C ASN A 133 3.97 27.94 -12.21
N ALA A 134 3.97 28.03 -10.87
CA ALA A 134 3.31 27.10 -9.94
C ALA A 134 1.77 27.16 -9.95
N LYS A 135 1.16 26.97 -11.13
CA LYS A 135 -0.29 26.98 -11.34
C LYS A 135 -1.00 25.67 -10.95
N PHE A 136 -0.27 24.67 -10.48
CA PHE A 136 -0.77 23.33 -10.17
C PHE A 136 -0.12 22.83 -8.88
N ASN A 137 -0.82 21.98 -8.12
CA ASN A 137 -0.24 21.21 -7.03
C ASN A 137 -0.90 19.83 -7.02
N VAL A 138 -0.11 18.75 -7.18
CA VAL A 138 -0.59 17.36 -7.13
C VAL A 138 0.50 16.48 -6.52
N SER A 139 0.24 15.94 -5.33
CA SER A 139 1.08 14.94 -4.67
C SER A 139 0.17 13.70 -4.50
N PRO A 140 0.63 12.50 -4.90
CA PRO A 140 0.14 11.22 -4.38
C PRO A 140 0.21 11.09 -2.85
N VAL A 141 -0.25 9.95 -2.35
CA VAL A 141 -0.16 9.53 -0.95
C VAL A 141 0.37 8.09 -0.95
N LEU A 142 1.47 7.82 -0.26
CA LEU A 142 1.95 6.46 -0.06
C LEU A 142 1.11 5.76 1.00
N LEU A 143 0.01 5.16 0.53
CA LEU A 143 -0.87 4.35 1.34
C LEU A 143 -0.10 3.11 1.82
N LYS A 144 0.15 3.04 3.13
CA LYS A 144 0.66 1.83 3.78
C LYS A 144 -0.41 0.75 3.66
N ALA A 145 -0.07 -0.36 3.03
CA ALA A 145 -0.96 -1.52 3.01
C ALA A 145 -0.91 -2.24 4.36
N ILE A 146 0.28 -2.37 4.93
CA ILE A 146 0.51 -3.04 6.22
C ILE A 146 1.65 -2.36 7.00
N GLU A 147 1.49 -2.25 8.31
CA GLU A 147 2.48 -1.67 9.22
C GLU A 147 2.59 -2.48 10.52
N PHE A 148 3.82 -2.75 10.96
CA PHE A 148 4.17 -3.37 12.23
C PHE A 148 4.75 -2.28 13.15
N LEU A 149 4.17 -2.12 14.35
CA LEU A 149 4.61 -1.16 15.35
C LEU A 149 5.08 -1.87 16.61
N THR A 150 6.40 -1.96 16.76
CA THR A 150 7.13 -2.59 17.87
C THR A 150 6.58 -3.99 18.22
N VAL A 151 6.37 -4.78 17.17
CA VAL A 151 5.74 -6.10 17.24
C VAL A 151 6.76 -7.17 17.61
N ASP A 152 6.45 -7.97 18.63
CA ASP A 152 7.22 -9.16 18.99
C ASP A 152 6.34 -10.42 19.09
N LYS A 153 7.00 -11.58 19.15
CA LYS A 153 6.34 -12.86 19.39
C LYS A 153 7.20 -13.82 20.19
N GLN A 154 6.65 -14.21 21.33
CA GLN A 154 7.21 -15.22 22.21
C GLN A 154 6.33 -16.48 22.24
N PHE A 155 6.96 -17.64 22.39
CA PHE A 155 6.33 -18.94 22.66
C PHE A 155 6.92 -19.55 23.93
N LEU A 156 6.14 -20.41 24.60
CA LEU A 156 6.62 -21.23 25.72
C LEU A 156 6.92 -22.64 25.20
N ASP A 157 8.13 -23.12 25.47
CA ASP A 157 8.56 -24.50 25.23
C ASP A 157 9.10 -25.08 26.55
N GLY A 158 8.26 -25.87 27.22
CA GLY A 158 8.45 -26.24 28.63
C GLY A 158 8.59 -25.02 29.53
N ASP A 159 9.66 -24.99 30.32
CA ASP A 159 10.02 -23.87 31.21
C ASP A 159 10.82 -22.75 30.49
N THR A 160 10.99 -22.82 29.16
CA THR A 160 11.77 -21.86 28.38
C THR A 160 10.89 -20.97 27.50
N THR A 161 11.29 -19.71 27.33
CA THR A 161 10.63 -18.75 26.42
C THR A 161 11.45 -18.60 25.14
N ILE A 162 10.84 -18.88 23.99
CA ILE A 162 11.45 -18.74 22.66
C ILE A 162 10.97 -17.44 22.02
N GLU A 163 11.89 -16.50 21.79
CA GLU A 163 11.65 -15.27 21.03
C GLU A 163 11.71 -15.53 19.51
N ALA A 164 10.58 -15.94 18.93
CA ALA A 164 10.48 -16.22 17.49
C ALA A 164 10.43 -14.96 16.62
N LEU A 165 10.02 -13.82 17.19
CA LEU A 165 10.18 -12.48 16.62
C LEU A 165 10.49 -11.50 17.75
N LYS A 166 11.51 -10.67 17.57
CA LYS A 166 11.90 -9.59 18.49
C LYS A 166 11.27 -8.26 18.04
N PRO A 167 11.18 -7.23 18.91
CA PRO A 167 10.47 -5.98 18.63
C PRO A 167 10.81 -5.36 17.28
N THR A 168 9.89 -5.53 16.32
CA THR A 168 10.07 -5.21 14.90
C THR A 168 9.20 -4.02 14.52
N ASN A 169 9.77 -3.09 13.74
CA ASN A 169 9.04 -2.00 13.09
C ASN A 169 9.30 -2.09 11.58
N VAL A 170 8.25 -2.26 10.78
CA VAL A 170 8.33 -2.33 9.31
C VAL A 170 7.00 -1.94 8.69
N SER A 171 7.02 -1.25 7.55
CA SER A 171 5.83 -0.90 6.76
C SER A 171 6.02 -1.35 5.32
N VAL A 172 4.93 -1.78 4.67
CA VAL A 172 4.90 -2.09 3.24
C VAL A 172 3.81 -1.27 2.55
N GLU A 173 4.19 -0.59 1.49
CA GLU A 173 3.36 0.36 0.73
C GLU A 173 2.53 -0.36 -0.35
N LYS A 174 1.40 0.23 -0.75
CA LYS A 174 0.65 -0.25 -1.91
C LYS A 174 1.49 -0.13 -3.17
N GLY A 175 1.50 -1.19 -3.98
CA GLY A 175 2.38 -1.32 -5.14
C GLY A 175 3.81 -1.80 -4.81
N GLN A 176 4.13 -2.10 -3.54
CA GLN A 176 5.47 -2.57 -3.12
C GLN A 176 5.53 -4.10 -2.98
N PHE A 177 6.55 -4.71 -3.56
CA PHE A 177 6.86 -6.13 -3.43
C PHE A 177 8.11 -6.29 -2.54
N VAL A 178 7.95 -6.94 -1.40
CA VAL A 178 8.99 -7.13 -0.38
C VAL A 178 9.35 -8.60 -0.22
N ALA A 179 10.64 -8.91 -0.23
CA ALA A 179 11.17 -10.22 0.12
C ALA A 179 11.62 -10.25 1.59
N VAL A 180 11.37 -11.37 2.28
CA VAL A 180 11.93 -11.69 3.60
C VAL A 180 12.73 -12.98 3.50
N ILE A 181 14.05 -12.86 3.60
CA ILE A 181 15.02 -13.95 3.43
C ILE A 181 15.72 -14.31 4.73
N GLY A 182 16.25 -15.53 4.84
CA GLY A 182 16.98 -15.98 6.03
C GLY A 182 16.96 -17.50 6.22
N PRO A 183 17.75 -18.05 7.15
CA PRO A 183 17.83 -19.49 7.38
C PRO A 183 16.50 -20.10 7.88
N SER A 184 16.45 -21.43 7.93
CA SER A 184 15.33 -22.13 8.58
C SER A 184 15.27 -21.80 10.08
N GLY A 185 14.07 -21.74 10.64
CA GLY A 185 13.85 -21.41 12.06
C GLY A 185 14.05 -19.94 12.47
N SER A 186 14.47 -19.04 11.58
CA SER A 186 14.87 -17.67 11.98
C SER A 186 13.75 -16.70 12.38
N GLY A 187 12.48 -17.08 12.22
CA GLY A 187 11.29 -16.25 12.51
C GLY A 187 10.39 -15.92 11.31
N LYS A 188 10.80 -16.26 10.07
CA LYS A 188 10.13 -15.82 8.82
C LYS A 188 8.62 -16.12 8.77
N SER A 189 8.23 -17.38 8.95
CA SER A 189 6.81 -17.77 8.93
C SER A 189 6.05 -17.22 10.14
N THR A 190 6.71 -16.99 11.28
CA THR A 190 6.09 -16.30 12.43
C THR A 190 5.72 -14.87 12.03
N PHE A 191 6.66 -14.10 11.47
CA PHE A 191 6.40 -12.77 10.91
C PHE A 191 5.25 -12.77 9.89
N LEU A 192 5.21 -13.71 8.96
CA LEU A 192 4.13 -13.79 7.96
C LEU A 192 2.76 -14.16 8.59
N THR A 193 2.72 -15.06 9.58
CA THR A 193 1.48 -15.39 10.30
C THR A 193 0.95 -14.24 11.18
N LEU A 194 1.84 -13.36 11.65
CA LEU A 194 1.46 -12.11 12.32
C LEU A 194 0.95 -11.07 11.32
N ALA A 195 1.64 -10.90 10.19
CA ALA A 195 1.22 -10.00 9.11
C ALA A 195 -0.22 -10.27 8.67
N GLY A 196 -0.56 -11.55 8.49
CA GLY A 196 -1.90 -11.98 8.10
C GLY A 196 -2.84 -12.30 9.25
N GLY A 197 -2.49 -11.99 10.51
CA GLY A 197 -3.36 -12.19 11.67
C GLY A 197 -3.85 -13.63 11.87
N LEU A 198 -3.04 -14.63 11.49
CA LEU A 198 -3.22 -16.03 11.89
C LEU A 198 -2.69 -16.26 13.31
N GLN A 199 -1.82 -15.38 13.80
CA GLN A 199 -1.41 -15.29 15.19
C GLN A 199 -1.60 -13.87 15.71
N THR A 200 -1.93 -13.73 17.00
CA THR A 200 -1.80 -12.46 17.73
C THR A 200 -0.33 -12.26 18.13
N PRO A 201 0.25 -11.04 18.00
CA PRO A 201 1.56 -10.72 18.57
C PRO A 201 1.56 -10.86 20.11
N THR A 202 2.75 -10.87 20.72
CA THR A 202 2.86 -10.85 22.20
C THR A 202 2.83 -9.41 22.70
N ASN A 203 3.62 -8.50 22.12
CA ASN A 203 3.46 -7.05 22.26
C ASN A 203 3.42 -6.34 20.89
N GLY A 204 3.02 -5.07 20.88
CA GLY A 204 2.92 -4.23 19.68
C GLY A 204 1.59 -4.36 18.92
N GLU A 205 1.51 -3.74 17.74
CA GLU A 205 0.34 -3.83 16.86
C GLU A 205 0.70 -3.98 15.38
N VAL A 206 -0.14 -4.73 14.65
CA VAL A 206 -0.13 -4.79 13.18
C VAL A 206 -1.37 -4.07 12.65
N LYS A 207 -1.15 -3.11 11.75
CA LYS A 207 -2.17 -2.34 11.04
C LYS A 207 -2.28 -2.77 9.59
N ILE A 208 -3.47 -2.66 9.02
CA ILE A 208 -3.78 -2.90 7.60
C ILE A 208 -4.59 -1.71 7.08
N ASN A 209 -4.15 -1.08 5.99
CA ASN A 209 -4.71 0.19 5.48
C ASN A 209 -4.85 1.27 6.59
N ASP A 210 -3.81 1.42 7.42
CA ASP A 210 -3.77 2.26 8.64
C ASP A 210 -4.75 1.86 9.79
N GLU A 211 -5.68 0.91 9.58
CA GLU A 211 -6.57 0.39 10.63
C GLU A 211 -5.89 -0.67 11.52
N ALA A 212 -6.11 -0.62 12.84
CA ALA A 212 -5.55 -1.58 13.79
C ALA A 212 -6.23 -2.95 13.68
N PHE A 213 -5.46 -3.98 13.31
CA PHE A 213 -5.98 -5.30 12.92
C PHE A 213 -5.56 -6.43 13.88
N SER A 214 -4.34 -6.40 14.44
CA SER A 214 -3.88 -7.47 15.33
C SER A 214 -4.64 -7.53 16.66
N GLN A 215 -5.04 -6.36 17.18
CA GLN A 215 -5.75 -6.19 18.44
C GLN A 215 -7.25 -6.52 18.34
N GLU A 216 -7.77 -6.73 17.13
CA GLU A 216 -9.16 -7.09 16.94
C GLU A 216 -9.50 -8.50 17.43
N ASN A 217 -10.76 -8.66 17.82
CA ASN A 217 -11.30 -9.95 18.21
C ASN A 217 -11.30 -10.93 17.02
N GLU A 218 -11.12 -12.24 17.24
CA GLU A 218 -10.92 -13.21 16.15
C GLU A 218 -12.06 -13.21 15.11
N LYS A 219 -13.29 -12.87 15.48
CA LYS A 219 -14.42 -12.77 14.53
C LYS A 219 -14.27 -11.58 13.59
N GLN A 220 -13.74 -10.44 14.06
CA GLN A 220 -13.48 -9.27 13.22
C GLN A 220 -12.16 -9.42 12.46
N ARG A 221 -11.10 -9.87 13.14
CA ARG A 221 -9.82 -10.22 12.51
C ARG A 221 -9.98 -11.25 11.39
N SER A 222 -10.81 -12.27 11.56
CA SER A 222 -11.09 -13.25 10.49
C SER A 222 -11.88 -12.68 9.31
N LYS A 223 -12.61 -11.57 9.44
CA LYS A 223 -13.24 -10.90 8.29
C LYS A 223 -12.20 -10.09 7.52
N ILE A 224 -11.43 -9.25 8.21
CA ILE A 224 -10.40 -8.39 7.61
C ILE A 224 -9.37 -9.28 6.91
N ARG A 225 -8.91 -10.35 7.57
CA ARG A 225 -8.05 -11.40 7.00
C ARG A 225 -8.62 -12.07 5.75
N PHE A 226 -9.94 -12.21 5.65
CA PHE A 226 -10.59 -12.83 4.50
C PHE A 226 -10.76 -11.83 3.33
N ALA A 227 -11.02 -10.55 3.61
CA ALA A 227 -11.18 -9.52 2.59
C ALA A 227 -9.83 -8.99 2.07
N GLU A 228 -8.94 -8.58 2.97
CA GLU A 228 -7.72 -7.83 2.64
C GLU A 228 -6.52 -8.72 2.28
N ILE A 229 -6.52 -10.03 2.61
CA ILE A 229 -5.29 -10.82 2.67
C ILE A 229 -5.36 -12.12 1.85
N GLY A 230 -4.61 -12.17 0.75
CA GLY A 230 -4.41 -13.35 -0.07
C GLY A 230 -3.24 -14.20 0.43
N PHE A 231 -3.54 -15.34 1.05
CA PHE A 231 -2.51 -16.29 1.52
C PHE A 231 -2.11 -17.33 0.45
N ILE A 232 -0.84 -17.28 0.06
CA ILE A 232 -0.13 -18.33 -0.69
C ILE A 232 0.77 -19.07 0.30
N LEU A 233 0.72 -20.40 0.29
CA LEU A 233 1.45 -21.25 1.23
C LEU A 233 2.36 -22.22 0.47
N GLN A 234 3.46 -22.62 1.10
CA GLN A 234 4.45 -23.57 0.59
C GLN A 234 3.78 -24.90 0.16
N ALA A 235 2.79 -25.34 0.95
CA ALA A 235 1.82 -26.35 0.55
C ALA A 235 0.57 -25.67 -0.02
N SER A 236 0.25 -25.94 -1.29
CA SER A 236 -0.91 -25.37 -2.00
C SER A 236 -2.26 -25.52 -1.26
N ASN A 237 -2.40 -26.52 -0.39
CA ASN A 237 -3.55 -26.76 0.49
C ASN A 237 -4.90 -26.74 -0.27
N LEU A 238 -4.91 -27.33 -1.46
CA LEU A 238 -6.11 -27.46 -2.31
C LEU A 238 -7.03 -28.56 -1.76
N VAL A 239 -8.35 -28.39 -1.95
CA VAL A 239 -9.38 -29.33 -1.48
C VAL A 239 -9.48 -30.49 -2.48
N PRO A 240 -9.05 -31.72 -2.15
CA PRO A 240 -8.81 -32.77 -3.16
C PRO A 240 -10.03 -33.16 -4.01
N PHE A 241 -11.23 -33.07 -3.44
CA PHE A 241 -12.49 -33.46 -4.07
C PHE A 241 -13.23 -32.30 -4.76
N LEU A 242 -12.59 -31.14 -4.93
CA LEU A 242 -13.15 -29.99 -5.66
C LEU A 242 -12.31 -29.69 -6.92
N THR A 243 -12.97 -29.45 -8.04
CA THR A 243 -12.31 -28.93 -9.25
C THR A 243 -11.84 -27.50 -9.03
N VAL A 244 -10.84 -27.04 -9.80
CA VAL A 244 -10.26 -25.69 -9.70
C VAL A 244 -11.34 -24.60 -9.55
N GLU A 245 -12.34 -24.54 -10.43
CA GLU A 245 -13.42 -23.54 -10.32
C GLU A 245 -14.25 -23.66 -9.04
N LYS A 246 -14.53 -24.87 -8.56
CA LYS A 246 -15.34 -25.11 -7.36
C LYS A 246 -14.63 -24.70 -6.08
N GLN A 247 -13.29 -24.65 -6.08
CA GLN A 247 -12.50 -24.10 -4.99
C GLN A 247 -12.59 -22.57 -4.91
N LEU A 248 -12.73 -21.90 -6.06
CA LEU A 248 -12.94 -20.45 -6.13
C LEU A 248 -14.38 -20.10 -5.72
N TYR A 249 -15.39 -20.78 -6.29
CA TYR A 249 -16.80 -20.61 -5.89
C TYR A 249 -17.09 -21.00 -4.42
N LEU A 250 -16.16 -21.63 -3.70
CA LEU A 250 -16.27 -21.86 -2.26
C LEU A 250 -16.18 -20.54 -1.48
N VAL A 251 -15.37 -19.60 -1.98
CA VAL A 251 -15.14 -18.28 -1.40
C VAL A 251 -16.41 -17.42 -1.52
N ASP A 252 -17.07 -17.43 -2.69
CA ASP A 252 -18.37 -16.77 -2.90
C ASP A 252 -19.42 -17.26 -1.90
N LYS A 253 -19.47 -18.57 -1.64
CA LYS A 253 -20.41 -19.16 -0.67
C LYS A 253 -20.16 -18.70 0.76
N VAL A 254 -18.91 -18.41 1.14
CA VAL A 254 -18.58 -17.80 2.44
C VAL A 254 -19.09 -16.35 2.50
N GLN A 255 -18.96 -15.60 1.39
CA GLN A 255 -19.55 -14.25 1.26
C GLN A 255 -21.09 -14.24 1.13
N LYS A 256 -21.70 -15.40 0.82
CA LYS A 256 -23.10 -15.53 0.33
C LYS A 256 -23.35 -14.84 -1.02
N ALA A 257 -22.30 -14.61 -1.79
CA ALA A 257 -22.37 -14.14 -3.17
C ALA A 257 -22.87 -15.25 -4.12
N LYS A 258 -23.22 -14.87 -5.35
CA LYS A 258 -23.38 -15.83 -6.45
C LYS A 258 -22.01 -16.20 -6.99
N ALA A 259 -21.89 -17.41 -7.54
CA ALA A 259 -20.67 -17.87 -8.21
C ALA A 259 -20.34 -16.98 -9.40
N ASP A 260 -19.20 -16.28 -9.37
CA ASP A 260 -18.76 -15.43 -10.46
C ASP A 260 -17.90 -16.21 -11.45
N VAL A 261 -18.54 -16.66 -12.53
CA VAL A 261 -17.96 -17.53 -13.56
C VAL A 261 -16.95 -16.77 -14.43
N ASP A 262 -17.19 -15.48 -14.66
CA ASP A 262 -16.39 -14.65 -15.56
C ASP A 262 -15.13 -14.15 -14.84
N LYS A 263 -15.24 -13.72 -13.58
CA LYS A 263 -14.09 -13.48 -12.70
C LYS A 263 -13.22 -14.74 -12.53
N VAL A 264 -13.82 -15.94 -12.49
CA VAL A 264 -13.06 -17.21 -12.51
C VAL A 264 -12.36 -17.43 -13.86
N ASN A 265 -12.99 -17.12 -14.99
CA ASN A 265 -12.33 -17.22 -16.30
C ASN A 265 -11.14 -16.27 -16.35
N GLU A 266 -11.37 -14.97 -16.14
CA GLU A 266 -10.36 -13.90 -16.21
C GLU A 266 -9.13 -14.21 -15.35
N LEU A 267 -9.32 -14.63 -14.09
CA LEU A 267 -8.21 -14.96 -13.21
C LEU A 267 -7.44 -16.21 -13.63
N LEU A 268 -8.12 -17.25 -14.13
CA LEU A 268 -7.45 -18.47 -14.62
C LEU A 268 -6.72 -18.23 -15.95
N THR A 269 -7.28 -17.40 -16.84
CA THR A 269 -6.64 -16.98 -18.09
C THR A 269 -5.44 -16.06 -17.81
N GLN A 270 -5.56 -15.10 -16.88
CA GLN A 270 -4.46 -14.23 -16.43
C GLN A 270 -3.27 -15.04 -15.89
N LEU A 271 -3.55 -16.15 -15.20
CA LEU A 271 -2.56 -17.06 -14.62
C LEU A 271 -2.12 -18.20 -15.57
N GLY A 272 -2.62 -18.24 -16.82
CA GLY A 272 -2.24 -19.27 -17.81
C GLY A 272 -2.66 -20.70 -17.43
N ILE A 273 -3.79 -20.85 -16.72
CA ILE A 273 -4.30 -22.13 -16.18
C ILE A 273 -5.79 -22.36 -16.46
N GLU A 274 -6.36 -21.67 -17.45
CA GLU A 274 -7.77 -21.84 -17.87
C GLU A 274 -8.10 -23.31 -18.25
N HIS A 275 -7.16 -24.02 -18.87
CA HIS A 275 -7.28 -25.46 -19.20
C HIS A 275 -7.50 -26.36 -17.98
N LEU A 276 -7.18 -25.87 -16.77
CA LEU A 276 -7.36 -26.58 -15.51
C LEU A 276 -8.70 -26.31 -14.83
N LYS A 277 -9.55 -25.41 -15.35
CA LYS A 277 -10.80 -24.96 -14.70
C LYS A 277 -11.67 -26.11 -14.13
N LYS A 278 -11.72 -27.24 -14.84
CA LYS A 278 -12.52 -28.43 -14.51
C LYS A 278 -11.72 -29.61 -13.92
N LYS A 279 -10.41 -29.44 -13.68
CA LYS A 279 -9.51 -30.47 -13.15
C LYS A 279 -9.50 -30.52 -11.63
N TYR A 280 -9.24 -31.70 -11.06
CA TYR A 280 -8.98 -31.90 -9.63
C TYR A 280 -7.48 -31.73 -9.28
N PRO A 281 -7.11 -31.49 -8.01
CA PRO A 281 -5.73 -31.18 -7.61
C PRO A 281 -4.70 -32.29 -7.83
N ASP A 282 -5.15 -33.54 -7.98
CA ASP A 282 -4.35 -34.73 -8.30
C ASP A 282 -4.10 -34.90 -9.80
N GLU A 283 -4.99 -34.41 -10.66
CA GLU A 283 -4.86 -34.47 -12.13
C GLU A 283 -3.84 -33.48 -12.73
N ILE A 284 -3.22 -32.62 -11.93
CA ILE A 284 -2.41 -31.47 -12.39
C ILE A 284 -0.98 -31.50 -11.84
N SER A 285 -0.04 -30.79 -12.47
CA SER A 285 1.37 -30.77 -12.03
C SER A 285 1.63 -29.90 -10.78
N GLY A 286 2.85 -29.95 -10.23
CA GLY A 286 3.23 -29.14 -9.06
C GLY A 286 3.15 -27.63 -9.29
N GLY A 287 3.71 -27.14 -10.39
CA GLY A 287 3.60 -25.72 -10.77
C GLY A 287 2.17 -25.28 -11.07
N GLU A 288 1.36 -26.18 -11.61
CA GLU A 288 -0.06 -25.92 -11.83
C GLU A 288 -0.87 -25.86 -10.53
N ARG A 289 -0.62 -26.78 -9.56
CA ARG A 289 -1.17 -26.66 -8.20
C ARG A 289 -0.81 -25.33 -7.55
N GLN A 290 0.42 -24.85 -7.76
CA GLN A 290 0.87 -23.59 -7.18
C GLN A 290 0.23 -22.37 -7.86
N ARG A 291 0.08 -22.37 -9.19
CA ARG A 291 -0.72 -21.35 -9.90
C ARG A 291 -2.20 -21.37 -9.48
N VAL A 292 -2.78 -22.53 -9.19
CA VAL A 292 -4.14 -22.64 -8.62
C VAL A 292 -4.21 -22.12 -7.17
N ALA A 293 -3.17 -22.31 -6.37
CA ALA A 293 -3.08 -21.71 -5.02
C ALA A 293 -2.98 -20.18 -5.08
N ILE A 294 -2.23 -19.63 -6.03
CA ILE A 294 -2.17 -18.20 -6.34
C ILE A 294 -3.54 -17.69 -6.78
N ALA A 295 -4.23 -18.40 -7.69
CA ALA A 295 -5.61 -18.05 -8.09
C ALA A 295 -6.55 -17.99 -6.88
N ARG A 296 -6.49 -18.96 -5.97
CA ARG A 296 -7.31 -18.93 -4.75
C ARG A 296 -6.98 -17.74 -3.83
N ALA A 297 -5.69 -17.40 -3.69
CA ALA A 297 -5.27 -16.26 -2.88
C ALA A 297 -5.76 -14.92 -3.47
N LEU A 298 -5.70 -14.77 -4.79
CA LEU A 298 -6.10 -13.55 -5.51
C LEU A 298 -7.62 -13.42 -5.70
N TYR A 299 -8.41 -14.49 -5.52
CA TYR A 299 -9.82 -14.50 -5.89
C TYR A 299 -10.71 -13.52 -5.11
N ASN A 300 -10.37 -13.18 -3.86
CA ASN A 300 -11.07 -12.13 -3.11
C ASN A 300 -10.70 -10.69 -3.54
N ASP A 301 -9.78 -10.54 -4.50
CA ASP A 301 -9.12 -9.29 -4.89
C ASP A 301 -8.43 -8.55 -3.72
N PRO A 302 -7.64 -9.26 -2.87
CA PRO A 302 -7.08 -8.71 -1.63
C PRO A 302 -6.13 -7.53 -1.87
N SER A 303 -6.00 -6.64 -0.88
CA SER A 303 -5.05 -5.52 -0.92
C SER A 303 -3.61 -5.96 -0.59
N ILE A 304 -3.45 -7.05 0.17
CA ILE A 304 -2.18 -7.64 0.59
C ILE A 304 -2.08 -9.08 0.10
N ILE A 305 -0.93 -9.47 -0.45
CA ILE A 305 -0.57 -10.85 -0.78
C ILE A 305 0.54 -11.29 0.18
N LEU A 306 0.31 -12.39 0.91
CA LEU A 306 1.28 -13.00 1.81
C LEU A 306 1.67 -14.38 1.29
N ALA A 307 2.95 -14.58 1.00
CA ALA A 307 3.45 -15.79 0.36
C ALA A 307 4.55 -16.46 1.20
N ASP A 308 4.25 -17.63 1.79
CA ASP A 308 5.25 -18.46 2.51
C ASP A 308 5.89 -19.46 1.55
N GLU A 309 7.17 -19.25 1.22
CA GLU A 309 7.96 -20.01 0.25
C GLU A 309 7.18 -20.47 -1.01
N PRO A 310 6.61 -19.53 -1.80
CA PRO A 310 5.67 -19.84 -2.88
C PRO A 310 6.25 -20.64 -4.04
N THR A 311 7.56 -20.90 -4.03
CA THR A 311 8.32 -21.57 -5.09
C THR A 311 9.03 -22.86 -4.64
N ALA A 312 8.96 -23.26 -3.36
CA ALA A 312 9.80 -24.32 -2.79
C ALA A 312 9.67 -25.72 -3.41
N SER A 313 8.57 -25.98 -4.12
CA SER A 313 8.31 -27.27 -4.81
C SER A 313 8.51 -27.19 -6.34
N LEU A 314 9.09 -26.10 -6.85
CA LEU A 314 9.21 -25.80 -8.27
C LEU A 314 10.67 -25.88 -8.76
N ASP A 315 10.83 -26.18 -10.04
CA ASP A 315 12.07 -25.90 -10.77
C ASP A 315 12.30 -24.39 -10.93
N SER A 316 13.52 -24.02 -11.31
CA SER A 316 13.96 -22.61 -11.32
C SER A 316 13.15 -21.74 -12.29
N ASP A 317 12.81 -22.26 -13.47
CA ASP A 317 12.08 -21.49 -14.49
C ASP A 317 10.64 -21.22 -14.03
N ARG A 318 9.95 -22.24 -13.48
CA ARG A 318 8.62 -22.07 -12.88
C ARG A 318 8.63 -21.21 -11.61
N ALA A 319 9.72 -21.21 -10.84
CA ALA A 319 9.89 -20.29 -9.72
C ALA A 319 9.93 -18.83 -10.19
N PHE A 320 10.67 -18.53 -11.26
CA PHE A 320 10.68 -17.21 -11.88
C PHE A 320 9.32 -16.84 -12.50
N GLU A 321 8.59 -17.77 -13.12
CA GLU A 321 7.21 -17.52 -13.61
C GLU A 321 6.28 -17.07 -12.45
N VAL A 322 6.31 -17.78 -11.33
CA VAL A 322 5.50 -17.46 -10.14
C VAL A 322 5.84 -16.07 -9.58
N VAL A 323 7.13 -15.77 -9.40
CA VAL A 323 7.53 -14.47 -8.83
C VAL A 323 7.24 -13.30 -9.79
N LYS A 324 7.35 -13.51 -11.11
CA LYS A 324 6.91 -12.51 -12.12
C LYS A 324 5.41 -12.25 -12.07
N ILE A 325 4.59 -13.28 -11.84
CA ILE A 325 3.14 -13.13 -11.63
C ILE A 325 2.86 -12.27 -10.38
N LEU A 326 3.54 -12.54 -9.27
CA LEU A 326 3.37 -11.77 -8.03
C LEU A 326 3.83 -10.31 -8.18
N ALA A 327 4.99 -10.07 -8.80
CA ALA A 327 5.45 -8.72 -9.14
C ALA A 327 4.42 -7.98 -10.01
N LYS A 328 3.90 -8.64 -11.04
CA LYS A 328 2.87 -8.08 -11.94
C LYS A 328 1.59 -7.70 -11.18
N GLU A 329 1.04 -8.60 -10.38
CA GLU A 329 -0.16 -8.34 -9.57
C GLU A 329 0.05 -7.20 -8.56
N THR A 330 1.24 -7.13 -7.96
CA THR A 330 1.63 -6.04 -7.05
C THR A 330 1.54 -4.69 -7.77
N LYS A 331 2.20 -4.57 -8.93
CA LYS A 331 2.33 -3.30 -9.66
C LYS A 331 1.06 -2.90 -10.42
N GLU A 332 0.41 -3.81 -11.13
CA GLU A 332 -0.74 -3.50 -11.98
C GLU A 332 -2.03 -3.26 -11.18
N LYS A 333 -2.22 -3.98 -10.06
CA LYS A 333 -3.41 -3.86 -9.19
C LYS A 333 -3.15 -3.11 -7.88
N ASN A 334 -2.01 -2.42 -7.78
CA ASN A 334 -1.58 -1.62 -6.63
C ASN A 334 -1.69 -2.36 -5.27
N LYS A 335 -1.38 -3.66 -5.26
CA LYS A 335 -1.39 -4.51 -4.07
C LYS A 335 -0.04 -4.39 -3.35
N ALA A 336 0.03 -4.74 -2.07
CA ALA A 336 1.30 -4.97 -1.40
C ALA A 336 1.58 -6.47 -1.35
N THR A 337 2.83 -6.89 -1.57
CA THR A 337 3.20 -8.31 -1.51
C THR A 337 4.36 -8.53 -0.57
N ILE A 338 4.23 -9.48 0.35
CA ILE A 338 5.31 -9.96 1.21
C ILE A 338 5.57 -11.43 0.88
N MET A 339 6.76 -11.74 0.37
CA MET A 339 7.23 -13.10 0.08
C MET A 339 8.33 -13.52 1.05
N VAL A 340 8.05 -14.54 1.86
CA VAL A 340 9.08 -15.29 2.57
C VAL A 340 9.74 -16.29 1.60
N THR A 341 11.07 -16.32 1.55
CA THR A 341 11.81 -17.32 0.77
C THR A 341 13.21 -17.57 1.36
N HIS A 342 13.86 -18.67 0.96
CA HIS A 342 15.30 -18.88 1.14
C HIS A 342 16.08 -18.75 -0.17
N ASP A 343 15.40 -18.64 -1.31
CA ASP A 343 16.02 -18.54 -2.64
C ASP A 343 16.34 -17.08 -2.99
N GLN A 344 17.61 -16.71 -2.82
CA GLN A 344 18.13 -15.37 -3.11
C GLN A 344 18.00 -14.97 -4.60
N ARG A 345 17.84 -15.92 -5.53
CA ARG A 345 17.72 -15.61 -6.98
C ARG A 345 16.41 -14.88 -7.31
N LEU A 346 15.45 -14.88 -6.39
CA LEU A 346 14.12 -14.29 -6.58
C LEU A 346 14.03 -12.83 -6.13
N ILE A 347 15.07 -12.30 -5.46
CA ILE A 347 15.02 -10.95 -4.86
C ILE A 347 15.09 -9.82 -5.90
N ASP A 348 15.66 -10.08 -7.09
CA ASP A 348 15.76 -9.12 -8.20
C ASP A 348 14.39 -8.66 -8.75
N TYR A 349 13.30 -9.31 -8.32
CA TYR A 349 11.91 -8.97 -8.68
C TYR A 349 11.18 -8.18 -7.59
N CYS A 350 11.83 -7.91 -6.45
CA CYS A 350 11.27 -7.20 -5.31
C CYS A 350 11.84 -5.78 -5.21
N ASP A 351 11.05 -4.84 -4.71
CA ASP A 351 11.49 -3.46 -4.45
C ASP A 351 12.41 -3.36 -3.22
N GLU A 352 12.13 -4.19 -2.21
CA GLU A 352 12.92 -4.25 -0.98
C GLU A 352 13.15 -5.69 -0.50
N VAL A 353 14.24 -5.88 0.24
CA VAL A 353 14.63 -7.16 0.84
C VAL A 353 14.93 -6.94 2.32
N PHE A 354 14.39 -7.82 3.17
CA PHE A 354 14.69 -7.87 4.59
C PHE A 354 15.31 -9.22 4.94
N ILE A 355 16.28 -9.21 5.83
CA ILE A 355 16.98 -10.39 6.34
C ILE A 355 16.45 -10.68 7.74
N MET A 356 15.91 -11.88 7.93
CA MET A 356 15.41 -12.40 9.21
C MET A 356 16.44 -13.36 9.81
N LYS A 357 17.02 -12.99 10.95
CA LYS A 357 18.03 -13.77 11.67
C LYS A 357 17.75 -13.75 13.17
N ASP A 358 17.68 -14.94 13.78
CA ASP A 358 17.56 -15.12 15.25
C ASP A 358 16.45 -14.25 15.89
N GLY A 359 15.30 -14.15 15.21
CA GLY A 359 14.14 -13.33 15.59
C GLY A 359 14.23 -11.85 15.22
N VAL A 360 15.35 -11.36 14.69
CA VAL A 360 15.52 -9.95 14.27
C VAL A 360 15.26 -9.82 12.77
N LEU A 361 14.45 -8.84 12.37
CA LEU A 361 14.21 -8.45 10.98
C LEU A 361 14.98 -7.15 10.67
N GLU A 362 15.94 -7.20 9.75
CA GLU A 362 16.74 -6.04 9.32
C GLU A 362 16.56 -5.79 7.83
N LYS A 363 16.48 -4.53 7.40
CA LYS A 363 16.45 -4.20 5.95
C LYS A 363 17.82 -4.43 5.34
N GLN A 364 17.88 -5.14 4.21
CA GLN A 364 19.12 -5.31 3.47
C GLN A 364 19.54 -3.98 2.86
N THR A 365 20.70 -3.47 3.26
CA THR A 365 21.33 -2.31 2.61
C THR A 365 22.16 -2.78 1.42
N SER A 366 22.02 -2.09 0.29
CA SER A 366 22.77 -2.31 -0.96
C SER A 366 24.19 -1.75 -0.92
#